data_AF-A0A2R6A820-F1
#
_entry.id   AF-A0A2R6A820-F1
#
_cell.length_a   1.000
_cell.length_b   1.000
_cell.length_c   1.000
_cell.angle_alpha   90.00
_cell.angle_beta   90.00
_cell.angle_gamma   90.00
#
_symmetry.space_group_name_H-M   'P 1'
#
loop_
_entity.id
_entity.type
_entity.pdbx_description
1 polymer ?
#
loop_
_entity_poly.entity_id
_entity_poly.type
_entity_poly.pdbx_seq_one_letter_code
_entity_poly.pdbx_strand_id
1 'polypeptide(L)'
;MTDPLSAKELVEKTYMYVDRVVKECRKNLLPQILSQKKPLKESEIGAYLGRTLEEWFAKRDKLLNIRWQQQSVKLGSKNDIHLTLEGRNRDAVFTLNCDAEYLPITDPQTGEKKFYLKSVNITAERSNFRRP
;
A
#
# COMPACT_ATOMS: atom_id res chain seq x y z
N MET A 1 20.17 -23.24 -24.59
CA MET A 1 20.33 -23.68 -23.19
C MET A 1 20.27 -22.40 -22.37
N THR A 2 19.24 -22.22 -21.54
CA THR A 2 19.07 -21.01 -20.73
C THR A 2 19.53 -21.34 -19.33
N ASP A 3 20.66 -20.79 -18.91
CA ASP A 3 21.16 -20.96 -17.55
C ASP A 3 20.08 -20.49 -16.55
N PRO A 4 19.79 -21.27 -15.49
CA PRO A 4 18.85 -20.85 -14.47
C PRO A 4 19.39 -19.58 -13.81
N LEU A 5 18.58 -18.52 -13.82
CA LEU A 5 18.92 -17.24 -13.19
C LEU A 5 19.39 -17.46 -11.77
N SER A 6 20.48 -16.80 -11.41
CA SER A 6 20.98 -16.84 -10.04
C SER A 6 19.91 -16.32 -9.08
N ALA A 7 19.92 -16.85 -7.85
CA ALA A 7 18.99 -16.47 -6.79
C ALA A 7 18.83 -14.94 -6.62
N LYS A 8 19.94 -14.21 -6.70
CA LYS A 8 19.99 -12.75 -6.61
C LYS A 8 19.28 -12.07 -7.79
N GLU A 9 19.41 -12.61 -9.00
CA GLU A 9 18.76 -12.06 -10.19
C GLU A 9 17.25 -12.27 -10.17
N LEU A 10 16.77 -13.38 -9.61
CA LEU A 10 15.33 -13.62 -9.44
C LEU A 10 14.68 -12.61 -8.48
N VAL A 11 15.38 -12.30 -7.37
CA VAL A 11 14.93 -11.27 -6.42
C VAL A 11 14.94 -9.88 -7.06
N GLU A 12 16.00 -9.54 -7.81
CA GLU A 12 16.08 -8.28 -8.54
C GLU A 12 14.96 -8.11 -9.56
N LYS A 13 14.69 -9.15 -10.36
CA LYS A 13 13.60 -9.14 -11.34
C LYS A 13 12.25 -8.97 -10.66
N THR A 14 12.06 -9.61 -9.50
CA THR A 14 10.84 -9.42 -8.70
C THR A 14 10.73 -7.98 -8.21
N TYR A 15 11.81 -7.39 -7.69
CA TYR A 15 11.80 -5.97 -7.29
C TYR A 15 11.44 -5.04 -8.45
N MET A 16 12.11 -5.17 -9.60
CA MET A 16 11.83 -4.34 -10.78
C MET A 16 10.37 -4.47 -11.24
N TYR A 17 9.84 -5.69 -11.20
CA TYR A 17 8.44 -5.95 -11.54
C TYR A 17 7.50 -5.28 -10.54
N VAL A 18 7.70 -5.51 -9.24
CA VAL A 18 6.85 -4.95 -8.19
C VAL A 18 6.91 -3.42 -8.17
N ASP A 19 8.08 -2.80 -8.34
CA ASP A 19 8.21 -1.33 -8.47
C ASP A 19 7.37 -0.79 -9.65
N ARG A 20 7.38 -1.49 -10.79
CA ARG A 20 6.52 -1.12 -11.93
C ARG A 20 5.03 -1.22 -11.57
N VAL A 21 4.60 -2.30 -10.93
CA VAL A 21 3.20 -2.48 -10.51
C VAL A 21 2.79 -1.43 -9.47
N VAL A 22 3.68 -1.10 -8.53
CA VAL A 22 3.49 -0.01 -7.55
C VAL A 22 3.35 1.35 -8.25
N LYS A 23 4.15 1.63 -9.29
CA LYS A 23 3.97 2.82 -10.13
C LYS A 23 2.62 2.85 -10.84
N GLU A 24 2.11 1.70 -11.31
CA GLU A 24 0.77 1.60 -11.88
C GLU A 24 -0.32 1.86 -10.82
N CYS A 25 -0.16 1.32 -9.61
CA CYS A 25 -1.07 1.59 -8.49
C CYS A 25 -1.14 3.08 -8.19
N ARG A 26 0.01 3.76 -8.12
CA ARG A 26 0.09 5.20 -7.89
C ARG A 26 -0.65 6.02 -8.95
N LYS A 27 -0.57 5.61 -10.22
CA LYS A 27 -1.19 6.33 -11.33
C LYS A 27 -2.69 6.09 -11.46
N ASN A 28 -3.18 4.91 -11.09
CA ASN A 28 -4.56 4.51 -11.37
C ASN A 28 -5.44 4.50 -10.13
N LEU A 29 -4.97 3.94 -9.01
CA LEU A 29 -5.79 3.73 -7.82
C LEU A 29 -5.79 4.96 -6.89
N LEU A 30 -4.60 5.46 -6.55
CA LEU A 30 -4.47 6.56 -5.58
C LEU A 30 -5.27 7.81 -5.96
N PRO A 31 -5.27 8.30 -7.22
CA PRO A 31 -6.10 9.45 -7.57
C PRO A 31 -7.60 9.16 -7.43
N GLN A 32 -8.05 7.92 -7.68
CA GLN A 32 -9.46 7.55 -7.47
C GLN A 32 -9.84 7.57 -5.99
N ILE A 33 -8.97 7.03 -5.12
CA ILE A 33 -9.18 7.06 -3.66
C ILE A 33 -9.30 8.51 -3.16
N LEU A 34 -8.38 9.38 -3.59
CA LEU A 34 -8.35 10.78 -3.19
C LEU A 34 -9.56 11.56 -3.74
N SER A 35 -9.98 11.26 -4.97
CA SER A 35 -11.11 11.94 -5.60
C SER A 35 -12.46 11.56 -4.99
N GLN A 36 -12.60 10.37 -4.40
CA GLN A 36 -13.86 9.96 -3.76
C GLN A 36 -14.22 10.80 -2.53
N LYS A 37 -13.23 11.47 -1.90
CA LYS A 37 -13.43 12.26 -0.66
C LYS A 37 -14.34 11.55 0.36
N LYS A 38 -14.14 10.25 0.51
CA LYS A 38 -14.97 9.41 1.38
C LYS A 38 -14.74 9.82 2.85
N PRO A 39 -15.80 10.16 3.61
CA PRO A 39 -15.67 10.40 5.03
C PRO A 39 -15.40 9.06 5.75
N LEU A 40 -14.38 9.05 6.60
CA LEU A 40 -13.97 7.89 7.39
C LEU A 40 -13.88 8.28 8.87
N LYS A 41 -13.93 7.30 9.76
CA LYS A 41 -13.51 7.44 11.17
C LYS A 41 -12.00 7.24 11.25
N GLU A 42 -11.33 7.86 12.22
CA GLU A 42 -9.87 7.74 12.40
C GLU A 42 -9.40 6.29 12.48
N SER A 43 -10.15 5.45 13.22
CA SER A 43 -9.87 4.02 13.37
C SER A 43 -10.06 3.20 12.09
N GLU A 44 -10.79 3.72 11.10
CA GLU A 44 -11.11 3.00 9.86
C GLU A 44 -10.18 3.36 8.70
N ILE A 45 -9.45 4.48 8.76
CA ILE A 45 -8.64 4.97 7.63
C ILE A 45 -7.57 3.95 7.22
N GLY A 46 -6.83 3.42 8.20
CA GLY A 46 -5.79 2.43 7.93
C GLY A 46 -6.36 1.15 7.31
N ALA A 47 -7.47 0.65 7.85
CA ALA A 47 -8.14 -0.55 7.33
C ALA A 47 -8.72 -0.33 5.93
N TYR A 48 -9.28 0.86 5.67
CA TYR A 48 -9.78 1.24 4.36
C TYR A 48 -8.66 1.27 3.31
N LEU A 49 -7.53 1.92 3.61
CA LEU A 49 -6.37 1.96 2.72
C LEU A 49 -5.80 0.56 2.48
N GLY A 50 -5.55 -0.20 3.54
CA GLY A 50 -4.98 -1.54 3.46
C GLY A 50 -5.81 -2.49 2.59
N ARG A 51 -7.13 -2.54 2.84
CA ARG A 51 -8.05 -3.37 2.04
C ARG A 51 -8.12 -2.92 0.59
N THR A 52 -8.24 -1.61 0.34
CA THR A 52 -8.34 -1.08 -1.02
C THR A 52 -7.10 -1.40 -1.85
N LEU A 53 -5.91 -1.29 -1.24
CA LEU A 53 -4.65 -1.66 -1.87
C LEU A 53 -4.56 -3.16 -2.12
N GLU A 54 -4.84 -3.99 -1.10
CA GLU A 54 -4.85 -5.45 -1.21
C GLU A 54 -5.77 -5.92 -2.36
N GLU A 55 -7.00 -5.42 -2.42
CA GLU A 55 -7.95 -5.73 -3.49
C GLU A 55 -7.45 -5.31 -4.87
N TRP A 56 -6.81 -4.15 -4.98
CA TRP A 56 -6.26 -3.67 -6.25
C TRP A 56 -5.13 -4.57 -6.75
N PHE A 57 -4.19 -4.92 -5.87
CA PHE A 57 -3.08 -5.81 -6.22
C PHE A 57 -3.60 -7.21 -6.57
N ALA A 58 -4.57 -7.75 -5.82
CA ALA A 58 -5.18 -9.05 -6.11
C ALA A 58 -5.90 -9.09 -7.48
N LYS A 59 -6.53 -7.98 -7.88
CA LYS A 59 -7.14 -7.83 -9.22
C LYS A 59 -6.09 -7.67 -10.32
N ARG A 60 -4.99 -6.96 -10.03
CA ARG A 60 -3.93 -6.66 -11.00
C ARG A 60 -3.04 -7.87 -11.30
N ASP A 61 -2.65 -8.63 -10.27
CA ASP A 61 -1.81 -9.81 -10.38
C ASP A 61 -1.98 -10.74 -9.17
N LYS A 62 -2.56 -11.92 -9.40
CA LYS A 62 -2.81 -12.93 -8.37
C LYS A 62 -1.52 -13.61 -7.88
N LEU A 63 -0.43 -13.53 -8.62
CA LEU A 63 0.85 -14.19 -8.29
C LEU A 63 1.69 -13.40 -7.28
N LEU A 64 1.39 -12.12 -7.06
CA LEU A 64 2.12 -11.28 -6.11
C LEU A 64 1.71 -11.49 -4.65
N ASN A 65 0.53 -12.11 -4.40
CA ASN A 65 -0.06 -12.39 -3.09
C ASN A 65 0.32 -11.35 -2.02
N ILE A 66 -0.18 -10.13 -2.22
CA ILE A 66 0.05 -9.00 -1.32
C ILE A 66 -1.07 -8.96 -0.29
N ARG A 67 -0.71 -8.83 0.98
CA ARG A 67 -1.64 -8.67 2.10
C ARG A 67 -1.24 -7.49 2.97
N TRP A 68 -2.21 -6.70 3.41
CA TRP A 68 -1.93 -5.62 4.35
C TRP A 68 -1.86 -6.16 5.78
N GLN A 69 -0.96 -5.59 6.59
CA GLN A 69 -0.80 -5.99 7.98
C GLN A 69 -1.60 -5.05 8.88
N GLN A 70 -2.70 -5.52 9.47
CA GLN A 70 -3.53 -4.64 10.31
C GLN A 70 -2.78 -4.04 11.49
N GLN A 71 -1.88 -4.83 12.07
CA GLN A 71 -0.98 -4.41 13.16
C GLN A 71 0.11 -3.42 12.74
N SER A 72 0.36 -3.23 11.44
CA SER A 72 1.37 -2.30 10.95
C SER A 72 0.87 -0.86 10.81
N VAL A 73 -0.44 -0.63 10.96
CA VAL A 73 -1.04 0.70 10.92
C VAL A 73 -0.54 1.51 12.11
N LYS A 74 0.29 2.51 11.83
CA LYS A 74 0.76 3.49 12.79
C LYS A 74 0.15 4.84 12.44
N LEU A 75 -0.58 5.41 13.39
CA LEU A 75 -1.05 6.78 13.33
C LEU A 75 0.04 7.67 13.94
N GLY A 76 0.59 8.59 13.15
CA GLY A 76 1.55 9.55 13.67
C GLY A 76 0.90 10.84 14.15
N SER A 77 1.72 11.66 14.80
CA SER A 77 1.25 12.85 15.52
C SER A 77 0.77 13.98 14.60
N LYS A 78 0.99 13.90 13.28
CA LYS A 78 0.66 14.96 12.31
C LYS A 78 -0.40 14.53 11.29
N ASN A 79 -1.38 13.75 11.74
CA ASN A 79 -2.41 13.18 10.87
C ASN A 79 -1.83 12.33 9.74
N ASP A 80 -0.73 11.66 10.03
CA ASP A 80 -0.04 10.75 9.13
C ASP A 80 -0.39 9.30 9.50
N ILE A 81 -0.44 8.45 8.48
CA ILE A 81 -0.68 7.02 8.59
C ILE A 81 0.42 6.33 7.84
N HIS A 82 1.12 5.44 8.53
CA HIS A 82 2.04 4.51 7.93
C HIS A 82 1.46 3.10 8.05
N LEU A 83 1.44 2.36 6.96
CA LEU A 83 1.07 0.95 6.95
C LEU A 83 1.97 0.18 6.00
N THR A 84 2.21 -1.07 6.32
CA THR A 84 3.01 -1.98 5.49
C THR A 84 2.14 -3.07 4.88
N LEU A 85 2.46 -3.45 3.65
CA LEU A 85 1.90 -4.60 2.97
C LEU A 85 2.99 -5.64 2.76
N GLU A 86 2.72 -6.89 3.13
CA GLU A 86 3.60 -8.00 2.87
C GLU A 86 3.19 -8.70 1.58
N GLY A 87 4.13 -8.85 0.66
CA GLY A 87 3.96 -9.57 -0.59
C GLY A 87 4.86 -10.79 -0.66
N ARG A 88 4.38 -11.81 -1.37
CA ARG A 88 5.14 -13.04 -1.61
C ARG A 88 4.82 -13.55 -3.01
N ASN A 89 5.85 -13.83 -3.79
CA ASN A 89 5.74 -14.65 -4.98
C ASN A 89 6.66 -15.88 -4.86
N ARG A 90 6.83 -16.64 -5.95
CA ARG A 90 7.69 -17.82 -5.99
C ARG A 90 9.18 -17.49 -5.74
N ASP A 91 9.60 -16.29 -6.09
CA ASP A 91 11.01 -15.91 -6.21
C ASP A 91 11.51 -15.08 -5.03
N ALA A 92 10.62 -14.30 -4.39
CA ALA A 92 10.91 -13.39 -3.29
C ALA A 92 9.72 -13.17 -2.34
N VAL A 93 10.03 -12.86 -1.09
CA VAL A 93 9.14 -12.16 -0.15
C VAL A 93 9.57 -10.70 -0.07
N PHE A 94 8.61 -9.81 0.09
CA PHE A 94 8.86 -8.38 0.10
C PHE A 94 7.85 -7.61 0.94
N THR A 95 8.20 -6.38 1.28
CA THR A 95 7.32 -5.45 2.00
C THR A 95 7.21 -4.14 1.24
N LEU A 96 5.99 -3.64 1.11
CA LEU A 96 5.66 -2.34 0.55
C LEU A 96 5.28 -1.38 1.67
N ASN A 97 5.72 -0.15 1.56
CA ASN A 97 5.40 0.91 2.51
C ASN A 97 4.32 1.81 1.91
N CYS A 98 3.29 2.10 2.68
CA CYS A 98 2.22 2.99 2.30
C CYS A 98 2.10 4.09 3.35
N ASP A 99 2.31 5.33 2.90
CA ASP A 99 2.24 6.53 3.71
C ASP A 99 1.05 7.35 3.23
N ALA A 100 0.24 7.85 4.15
CA ALA A 100 -0.91 8.68 3.84
C ALA A 100 -1.06 9.82 4.84
N GLU A 101 -1.58 10.95 4.39
CA GLU A 101 -2.03 12.03 5.26
C GLU A 101 -3.55 12.10 5.23
N TYR A 102 -4.16 12.40 6.38
CA TYR A 102 -5.59 12.66 6.48
C TYR A 102 -5.88 14.04 7.06
N LEU A 103 -7.09 14.53 6.79
CA LEU A 103 -7.59 15.80 7.29
C LEU A 103 -8.83 15.55 8.14
N PRO A 104 -8.80 15.86 9.45
CA PRO A 104 -9.99 15.87 10.27
C PRO A 104 -10.81 17.14 9.98
N ILE A 105 -12.09 16.95 9.67
CA ILE A 105 -13.08 18.02 9.54
C ILE A 105 -14.14 17.77 10.60
N THR A 106 -14.36 18.77 11.45
CA THR A 106 -15.43 18.71 12.47
C THR A 106 -16.68 19.31 11.86
N ASP A 107 -17.75 18.53 11.84
CA ASP A 107 -19.05 19.01 11.40
C ASP A 107 -19.57 20.07 12.40
N PRO A 108 -19.86 21.31 11.97
CA PRO A 108 -20.21 22.39 12.88
C PRO A 108 -21.59 22.23 13.51
N GLN A 109 -22.47 21.38 12.95
CA GLN A 109 -23.83 21.19 13.44
C GLN A 109 -23.92 20.03 14.44
N THR A 110 -23.18 18.95 14.18
CA THR A 110 -23.22 17.72 14.97
C THR A 110 -22.03 17.56 15.92
N GLY A 111 -20.93 18.31 15.69
CA GLY A 111 -19.67 18.13 16.41
C GLY A 111 -18.92 16.85 16.04
N GLU A 112 -19.42 16.07 15.08
CA GLU A 112 -18.80 14.81 14.65
C GLU A 112 -17.52 15.08 13.85
N LYS A 113 -16.44 14.38 14.17
CA LYS A 113 -15.18 14.44 13.42
C LYS A 113 -15.19 13.41 12.29
N LYS A 114 -15.10 13.90 11.06
CA LYS A 114 -14.93 13.09 9.84
C LYS A 114 -13.52 13.27 9.31
N PHE A 115 -12.93 12.17 8.86
CA PHE A 115 -11.55 12.16 8.40
C PHE A 115 -11.51 11.86 6.91
N TYR A 116 -10.74 12.66 6.17
CA TYR A 116 -10.63 12.58 4.72
C TYR A 116 -9.18 12.34 4.32
N LEU A 117 -8.95 11.44 3.36
CA LEU A 117 -7.62 11.25 2.80
C LEU A 117 -7.20 12.49 1.99
N LYS A 118 -6.02 13.02 2.29
CA LYS A 118 -5.43 14.19 1.64
C LYS A 118 -4.35 13.77 0.64
N SER A 119 -3.47 12.87 1.06
CA SER A 119 -2.40 12.32 0.23
C SER A 119 -2.24 10.83 0.56
N VAL A 120 -1.85 10.05 -0.44
CA VAL A 120 -1.48 8.65 -0.29
C VAL A 120 -0.29 8.42 -1.20
N ASN A 121 0.69 7.65 -0.73
CA ASN A 121 1.83 7.21 -1.51
C ASN A 121 2.17 5.76 -1.13
N ILE A 122 2.59 4.98 -2.11
CA ILE A 122 3.05 3.61 -1.91
C ILE A 122 4.41 3.43 -2.57
N THR A 123 5.33 2.78 -1.87
CA THR A 123 6.72 2.57 -2.30
C THR A 123 7.14 1.12 -2.14
N ALA A 124 7.98 0.68 -3.07
CA ALA A 124 8.73 -0.57 -2.98
C ALA A 124 10.20 -0.19 -2.81
N GLU A 125 10.85 -0.72 -1.78
CA GLU A 125 12.28 -0.50 -1.57
C GLU A 125 13.03 -1.79 -1.84
N ARG A 126 14.08 -1.71 -2.66
CA ARG A 126 14.89 -2.88 -3.05
C ARG A 126 15.40 -3.68 -1.85
N SER A 127 15.76 -3.00 -0.76
CA SER A 127 16.26 -3.61 0.48
C SER A 127 15.22 -4.47 1.20
N ASN A 128 13.93 -4.29 0.90
CA ASN A 128 12.85 -5.06 1.51
C ASN A 128 12.57 -6.38 0.78
N PHE A 129 13.30 -6.69 -0.30
CA PHE A 129 13.12 -7.92 -1.08
C PHE A 129 14.17 -8.95 -0.68
N ARG A 130 13.70 -10.15 -0.33
CA ARG A 130 14.56 -11.27 0.03
C ARG A 130 13.98 -12.59 -0.46
N ARG A 131 14.76 -13.66 -0.40
CA ARG A 131 14.27 -15.00 -0.70
C ARG A 131 13.16 -15.42 0.28
N PRO A 132 12.14 -16.17 -0.19
CA PRO A 132 11.02 -16.63 0.64
C PRO A 132 11.43 -17.60 1.73
#